data_AF-A0AAE9S0C3-F1
#
_entry.id   AF-A0AAE9S0C3-F1
#
_cell.length_a   1.000
_cell.length_b   1.000
_cell.length_c   1.000
_cell.angle_alpha   90.00
_cell.angle_beta   90.00
_cell.angle_gamma   90.00
#
_symmetry.space_group_name_H-M   'P 1'
#
loop_
_entity.id
_entity.type
_entity.pdbx_description
1 polymer ?
#
loop_
_entity_poly.entity_id
_entity_poly.type
_entity_poly.pdbx_seq_one_letter_code
_entity_poly.pdbx_strand_id
1 'polypeptide(L)' 'MPYQNLNVMYDFGSISLEVIEKFEQAYEINLPLNYKKLITSHNGVQFIENSFEYTDSNSEVGESGIAFCCFGRR' A
#
# COMPACT_ATOMS: atom_id res chain seq x y z
N MET A 1 8.52 -16.62 5.80
CA MET A 1 8.74 -15.26 6.35
C MET A 1 7.43 -14.49 6.25
N PRO A 2 7.01 -13.70 7.26
CA PRO A 2 5.86 -12.81 7.06
C PRO A 2 6.14 -11.91 5.85
N TYR A 3 5.13 -11.71 4.99
CA TYR A 3 5.17 -10.85 3.79
C TYR A 3 5.83 -11.40 2.52
N GLN A 4 6.12 -12.70 2.43
CA GLN A 4 6.71 -13.34 1.23
C GLN A 4 5.95 -13.12 -0.10
N ASN A 5 4.70 -12.65 -0.06
CA ASN A 5 3.85 -12.44 -1.24
C ASN A 5 3.44 -10.98 -1.45
N LEU A 6 4.04 -10.01 -0.75
CA LEU A 6 3.78 -8.60 -1.02
C LEU A 6 4.67 -8.16 -2.19
N ASN A 7 4.03 -7.76 -3.29
CA ASN A 7 4.72 -7.13 -4.41
C ASN A 7 4.79 -5.63 -4.12
N VAL A 8 5.89 -5.20 -3.50
CA VAL A 8 6.15 -3.81 -3.11
C VAL A 8 6.69 -3.07 -4.33
N MET A 9 5.93 -2.13 -4.86
CA MET A 9 6.35 -1.36 -6.04
C MET A 9 7.33 -0.24 -5.68
N TYR A 10 7.14 0.38 -4.51
CA TYR A 10 8.00 1.42 -3.95
C TYR A 10 8.27 1.13 -2.48
N ASP A 11 9.55 1.07 -2.13
CA ASP A 11 10.07 0.95 -0.77
C ASP A 11 10.72 2.29 -0.39
N PHE A 12 10.12 2.99 0.57
CA PHE A 12 10.63 4.27 1.07
C PHE A 12 11.69 4.10 2.17
N GLY A 13 12.15 2.86 2.37
CA GLY A 13 13.12 2.46 3.38
C GLY A 13 12.50 2.19 4.74
N SER A 14 13.35 1.93 5.73
CA SER A 14 12.88 1.72 7.10
C SER A 14 12.48 3.02 7.78
N ILE A 15 11.45 2.98 8.62
CA ILE A 15 11.08 4.07 9.54
C ILE A 15 10.99 3.56 10.96
N SER A 16 11.32 4.39 11.96
CA SER A 16 11.26 3.98 13.36
C SER A 16 9.83 3.78 13.83
N LEU A 17 9.65 2.85 14.78
CA LEU A 17 8.35 2.61 15.42
C LEU A 17 7.81 3.86 16.12
N GLU A 18 8.70 4.71 16.67
CA GLU A 18 8.34 5.96 17.32
C GLU A 18 7.56 6.91 16.38
N VAL A 19 7.93 6.98 15.09
CA VAL A 19 7.20 7.83 14.13
C VAL A 19 5.80 7.26 13.87
N ILE A 20 5.67 5.94 13.81
CA ILE A 20 4.38 5.25 13.65
C ILE A 20 3.49 5.51 14.89
N GLU A 21 4.06 5.45 16.09
CA GLU A 21 3.33 5.72 17.34
C GLU A 21 2.88 7.18 17.46
N LYS A 22 3.73 8.14 17.04
CA LYS A 22 3.34 9.55 16.95
C LYS A 22 2.19 9.78 15.98
N PHE A 23 2.18 9.05 14.85
CA PHE A 23 1.09 9.09 13.89
C PHE A 23 -0.20 8.51 14.50
N GLU A 24 -0.14 7.36 15.16
CA GLU A 24 -1.28 6.77 15.89
C GLU A 24 -1.86 7.75 16.91
N GLN A 25 -1.01 8.43 17.68
CA GLN A 25 -1.42 9.42 18.67
C GLN A 25 -2.06 10.66 18.03
N ALA A 26 -1.47 11.20 16.96
CA ALA A 26 -1.95 12.42 16.31
C ALA A 26 -3.34 12.26 15.67
N TYR A 27 -3.67 11.04 15.23
CA TYR A 27 -4.94 10.72 14.57
C TYR A 27 -5.89 9.88 15.43
N GLU A 28 -5.52 9.58 16.67
CA GLU A 28 -6.31 8.76 17.60
C GLU A 28 -6.71 7.39 17.03
N ILE A 29 -5.79 6.75 16.28
CA ILE A 29 -6.00 5.44 15.67
C ILE A 29 -5.06 4.39 16.28
N ASN A 30 -5.42 3.11 16.10
CA ASN A 30 -4.55 1.98 16.44
C ASN A 30 -4.36 1.09 15.22
N LEU A 31 -3.13 1.05 14.71
CA LEU A 31 -2.72 0.22 13.60
C LEU A 31 -2.43 -1.21 14.09
N PRO A 32 -2.83 -2.24 13.32
CA PRO A 32 -2.51 -3.62 13.66
C PRO A 32 -0.99 -3.84 13.79
N LEU A 33 -0.56 -4.63 14.77
CA LEU A 33 0.87 -4.91 15.01
C LEU A 33 1.60 -5.41 13.76
N ASN A 34 0.94 -6.25 12.96
CA ASN A 34 1.51 -6.75 11.70
C ASN A 34 1.70 -5.62 10.69
N TYR A 35 0.74 -4.69 10.58
CA TYR A 35 0.87 -3.52 9.72
C TYR A 35 2.04 -2.64 10.18
N LYS A 36 2.18 -2.39 11.49
CA LYS A 36 3.31 -1.62 12.03
C LYS A 36 4.65 -2.25 11.66
N LYS A 37 4.80 -3.58 11.83
CA LYS A 37 6.00 -4.33 11.41
C LYS A 37 6.32 -4.16 9.92
N LEU A 38 5.29 -4.18 9.06
CA LEU A 38 5.47 -3.97 7.63
C LEU A 38 5.97 -2.55 7.34
N ILE A 39 5.33 -1.54 7.91
CA ILE A 39 5.70 -0.13 7.70
C ILE A 39 7.08 0.17 8.29
N THR A 40 7.48 -0.48 9.39
CA THR A 40 8.84 -0.29 9.95
C THR A 40 9.92 -0.63 8.94
N SER A 41 9.65 -1.58 8.03
CA SER A 41 10.60 -2.04 7.01
C SER A 41 10.53 -1.30 5.68
N HIS A 42 9.36 -0.74 5.31
CA HIS A 42 9.14 -0.18 3.97
C HIS A 42 8.66 1.28 3.93
N ASN A 43 8.32 1.85 5.09
CA ASN A 43 7.82 3.23 5.25
C ASN A 43 6.67 3.57 4.28
N GLY A 44 5.79 2.59 4.09
CA GLY A 44 4.73 2.60 3.09
C GLY A 44 4.84 1.41 2.16
N VAL A 45 3.71 0.96 1.61
CA VAL A 45 3.69 -0.01 0.52
C VAL A 45 2.71 0.50 -0.51
N GLN A 46 3.17 0.70 -1.74
CA GLN A 46 2.26 0.88 -2.87
C GLN A 46 1.96 -0.50 -3.47
N PHE A 47 0.67 -0.83 -3.56
CA PHE A 47 0.23 -2.05 -4.23
C PHE A 47 0.44 -1.91 -5.74
N ILE A 48 0.64 -3.04 -6.42
CA ILE A 48 0.50 -3.07 -7.87
C ILE A 48 -0.96 -2.78 -8.18
N GLU A 49 -1.21 -1.63 -8.78
CA GLU A 49 -2.51 -1.30 -9.36
C GLU A 49 -2.73 -2.20 -10.57
N ASN A 50 -3.87 -2.88 -10.64
CA ASN A 50 -4.25 -3.53 -11.88
C ASN A 50 -4.74 -2.43 -12.81
N SER A 51 -3.96 -2.13 -13.85
CA SER A 51 -4.40 -1.27 -14.92
C SER A 51 -4.98 -2.07 -16.09
N PHE A 52 -5.87 -1.42 -16.83
CA PHE A 52 -6.41 -1.92 -18.07
C PHE A 52 -6.49 -0.78 -19.08
N GLU A 53 -6.27 -1.12 -20.34
CA GLU A 53 -6.48 -0.20 -21.44
C GLU A 53 -7.98 -0.12 -21.77
N TYR A 54 -8.44 1.06 -22.15
CA TYR A 54 -9.78 1.27 -22.66
C TYR A 54 -9.75 2.18 -23.89
N THR A 55 -10.78 2.07 -24.72
CA THR A 55 -11.00 2.99 -25.83
C THR A 55 -12.17 3.90 -25.49
N ASP A 56 -11.96 5.21 -25.58
CA ASP A 56 -12.98 6.21 -25.26
C ASP A 56 -13.96 6.45 -26.42
N SER A 57 -14.91 7.37 -26.23
CA SER A 57 -15.89 7.73 -27.26
C SER A 57 -15.28 8.39 -28.51
N ASN A 58 -14.04 8.87 -28.43
CA ASN A 58 -13.30 9.48 -29.52
C ASN A 58 -12.37 8.48 -30.23
N SER A 59 -12.42 7.20 -29.86
CA SER A 59 -11.51 6.14 -30.33
C SER A 59 -10.05 6.32 -29.88
N GLU A 60 -9.80 7.09 -28.81
CA GLU A 60 -8.48 7.23 -28.22
C GLU A 60 -8.23 6.12 -27.21
N VAL A 61 -6.99 5.58 -27.18
CA VAL A 61 -6.60 4.56 -26.21
C VAL A 61 -6.09 5.25 -24.95
N GLY A 62 -6.75 4.97 -23.83
CA GLY A 62 -6.35 5.42 -22.50
C GLY A 62 -6.01 4.24 -21.58
N GLU A 63 -5.40 4.54 -20.44
CA GLU A 63 -5.14 3.59 -19.36
C GLU A 63 -5.92 4.00 -18.11
N SER A 64 -6.54 3.03 -17.43
CA SER A 64 -7.18 3.25 -16.14
C SER A 64 -6.79 2.16 -15.16
N GLY A 65 -6.75 2.48 -13.87
CA GLY A 65 -6.38 1.57 -12.79
C GLY A 65 -7.54 1.30 -11.84
N ILE A 66 -7.65 0.07 -11.36
CA ILE A 66 -8.46 -0.23 -10.17
C ILE A 66 -7.51 -0.68 -9.06
N ALA A 67 -7.47 0.12 -7.99
CA ALA A 67 -6.78 -0.21 -6.77
C ALA A 67 -7.77 -0.75 -5.74
N PHE A 68 -7.48 -1.93 -5.19
CA PHE A 68 -8.14 -2.43 -4.00
C PHE A 68 -7.15 -2.35 -2.83
N CYS A 69 -7.57 -1.75 -1.71
CA CYS A 69 -6.87 -1.93 -0.44
C CYS A 69 -7.01 -3.39 0.00
N CYS A 70 -6.12 -4.26 -0.47
CA CYS A 70 -6.15 -5.68 -0.15
C CYS A 70 -5.68 -5.93 1.30
N PHE A 71 -6.59 -5.79 2.27
CA PHE A 71 -6.51 -6.49 3.55
C PHE A 71 -7.56 -7.61 3.56
N GLY A 72 -7.14 -8.86 3.34
CA GLY A 72 -8.05 -10.00 3.44
C GLY A 72 -7.48 -11.24 2.79
N ARG A 73 -7.59 -12.38 3.48
CA ARG A 73 -7.07 -13.68 3.01
C ARG A 73 -7.78 -14.16 1.74
N ARG A 74 -7.05 -14.96 0.95
CA ARG A 74 -7.56 -15.77 -0.17
C ARG A 74 -8.80 -16.58 0.22
#